data_AF-A0A7C5H4U3-F1
#
_entry.id   AF-A0A7C5H4U3-F1
#
_cell.length_a   1.000
_cell.length_b   1.000
_cell.length_c   1.000
_cell.angle_alpha   90.00
_cell.angle_beta   90.00
_cell.angle_gamma   90.00
#
_symmetry.space_group_name_H-M   'P 1'
#
loop_
_entity.id
_entity.type
_entity.pdbx_description
1 polymer ?
#
loop_
_entity_poly.entity_id
_entity_poly.type
_entity_poly.pdbx_seq_one_letter_code
_entity_poly.pdbx_strand_id
1 'polypeptide(L)'
;MLLFILLVMPYFTSEPIKQETITSTISYVGEPTTINGKSAYDTRFKLPDDTEVEMWVMQSPYPKIGDQVPLNVEHLSNGKKVYRIDYTKWRLGTNN
;
A
#
# COMPACT_ATOMS: atom_id res chain seq x y z
N MET A 1 26.24 -10.52 -44.70
CA MET A 1 25.31 -9.48 -44.23
C MET A 1 24.94 -9.82 -42.80
N LEU A 2 25.40 -9.04 -41.81
CA LEU A 2 25.13 -9.30 -40.38
C LEU A 2 23.82 -8.61 -40.00
N LEU A 3 22.85 -9.39 -39.51
CA LEU A 3 21.57 -8.89 -39.00
C LEU A 3 21.74 -8.52 -37.52
N PHE A 4 21.59 -7.24 -37.18
CA PHE A 4 21.49 -6.77 -35.80
C PHE A 4 20.01 -6.78 -35.40
N ILE A 5 19.63 -7.59 -34.42
CA ILE A 5 18.31 -7.55 -33.80
C ILE A 5 18.43 -6.76 -32.49
N LEU A 6 17.80 -5.59 -32.44
CA LEU A 6 17.65 -4.79 -31.23
C LEU A 6 16.43 -5.31 -30.46
N LEU A 7 16.67 -6.03 -29.36
CA LEU A 7 15.65 -6.40 -28.38
C LEU A 7 15.31 -5.17 -27.54
N VAL A 8 14.30 -4.40 -27.95
CA VAL A 8 13.69 -3.39 -27.10
C VAL A 8 12.71 -4.12 -26.18
N MET A 9 13.09 -4.35 -24.92
CA MET A 9 12.11 -4.74 -23.90
C MET A 9 11.15 -3.56 -23.72
N PRO A 10 9.84 -3.70 -24.01
CA PRO A 10 8.89 -2.68 -23.63
C PRO A 10 8.87 -2.61 -22.10
N TYR A 11 9.27 -1.46 -21.55
CA TYR A 11 8.94 -1.12 -20.18
C TYR A 11 7.41 -1.05 -20.12
N PHE A 12 6.76 -2.12 -19.71
CA PHE A 12 5.33 -2.14 -19.42
C PHE A 12 5.10 -1.29 -18.16
N THR A 13 5.19 0.03 -18.27
CA THR A 13 4.60 0.94 -17.30
C THR A 13 3.09 0.71 -17.37
N SER A 14 2.60 -0.15 -16.49
CA SER A 14 1.19 -0.53 -16.50
C SER A 14 0.38 0.66 -16.02
N GLU A 15 -0.39 1.26 -16.92
CA GLU A 15 -1.19 2.45 -16.61
C GLU A 15 -2.33 2.11 -15.63
N PRO A 16 -2.67 3.01 -14.69
CA PRO A 16 -3.86 2.88 -13.87
C PRO A 16 -5.13 2.93 -14.74
N ILE A 17 -5.97 1.90 -14.68
CA ILE A 17 -7.25 1.81 -15.40
C ILE A 17 -8.45 2.19 -14.51
N LYS A 18 -8.31 2.01 -13.19
CA LYS A 18 -9.35 2.33 -12.21
C LYS A 18 -8.68 2.71 -10.89
N GLN A 19 -9.24 3.73 -10.22
CA GLN A 19 -8.90 4.08 -8.86
C GLN A 19 -10.14 3.98 -7.98
N GLU A 20 -10.00 3.41 -6.79
CA GLU A 20 -11.06 3.39 -5.78
C GLU A 20 -10.48 3.57 -4.38
N THR A 21 -11.28 4.12 -3.48
CA THR A 21 -10.93 4.19 -2.05
C THR A 21 -11.67 3.08 -1.33
N ILE A 22 -10.94 2.24 -0.60
CA ILE A 22 -11.49 1.23 0.31
C ILE A 22 -11.09 1.57 1.74
N THR A 23 -11.87 1.09 2.71
CA THR A 23 -11.48 1.16 4.12
C THR A 23 -10.94 -0.19 4.55
N SER A 24 -9.72 -0.19 5.09
CA SER A 24 -9.06 -1.37 5.66
C SER A 24 -9.00 -1.25 7.18
N THR A 25 -8.84 -2.37 7.87
CA THR A 25 -8.63 -2.40 9.33
C THR A 25 -7.22 -2.89 9.62
N ILE A 26 -6.49 -2.21 10.50
CA ILE A 26 -5.19 -2.73 10.96
C ILE A 26 -5.41 -3.96 11.84
N SER A 27 -4.94 -5.13 11.39
CA SER A 27 -5.00 -6.40 12.13
C SER A 27 -3.78 -6.63 13.01
N TYR A 28 -2.63 -6.05 12.65
CA TYR A 28 -1.36 -6.24 13.36
C TYR A 28 -0.46 -5.02 13.23
N VAL A 29 0.26 -4.71 14.31
CA VAL A 29 1.34 -3.71 14.35
C VAL A 29 2.53 -4.36 15.05
N GLY A 30 3.64 -4.53 14.31
CA GLY A 30 4.90 -5.06 14.84
C GLY A 30 5.71 -4.01 15.60
N GLU A 31 6.85 -4.45 16.13
CA GLU A 31 7.80 -3.53 16.76
C GLU A 31 8.35 -2.52 15.76
N PRO A 32 8.53 -1.24 16.13
CA PRO A 32 9.09 -0.24 15.24
C PRO A 32 10.55 -0.55 14.90
N THR A 33 10.87 -0.57 13.62
CA THR A 33 12.26 -0.55 13.13
C THR A 33 12.64 0.85 12.67
N THR A 34 13.92 1.09 12.37
CA THR A 34 14.39 2.37 11.85
C THR A 34 14.72 2.24 10.36
N ILE A 35 14.01 2.99 9.51
CA ILE A 35 14.25 3.09 8.06
C ILE A 35 14.55 4.56 7.75
N ASN A 36 15.71 4.84 7.16
CA ASN A 36 16.16 6.20 6.81
C ASN A 36 16.06 7.20 7.99
N GLY A 37 16.40 6.75 9.20
CA GLY A 37 16.36 7.58 10.42
C GLY A 37 14.96 7.86 10.97
N LYS A 38 13.91 7.19 10.46
CA LYS A 38 12.53 7.31 10.95
C LYS A 38 12.02 5.97 11.46
N SER A 39 11.17 6.02 12.49
CA SER A 39 10.43 4.84 12.95
C SER A 39 9.48 4.35 11.85
N ALA A 40 9.58 3.07 11.53
CA ALA A 40 8.73 2.38 10.57
C ALA A 40 8.11 1.17 11.27
N TYR A 41 6.80 1.03 11.14
CA TYR A 41 6.04 -0.05 11.77
C TYR A 41 5.63 -1.06 10.71
N ASP A 42 6.02 -2.32 10.90
CA ASP A 42 5.46 -3.42 10.12
C ASP A 42 3.97 -3.55 10.47
N THR A 43 3.10 -3.26 9.52
CA THR A 43 1.66 -3.15 9.75
C THR A 43 0.92 -4.03 8.76
N ARG A 44 -0.01 -4.84 9.27
CA ARG A 44 -0.90 -5.65 8.43
C ARG A 44 -2.30 -5.07 8.42
N PHE A 45 -2.84 -4.98 7.20
CA PHE A 45 -4.14 -4.39 6.90
C PHE A 45 -5.05 -5.47 6.37
N LYS A 46 -6.17 -5.68 7.07
CA LYS A 46 -7.25 -6.54 6.60
C LYS A 46 -8.18 -5.74 5.68
N LEU A 47 -8.28 -6.18 4.44
CA LEU A 47 -9.16 -5.60 3.43
C LEU A 47 -10.61 -6.12 3.59
N PRO A 48 -11.61 -5.49 2.94
CA PRO A 48 -13.00 -5.94 3.00
C PRO A 48 -13.26 -7.36 2.47
N ASP A 49 -12.37 -7.88 1.63
CA ASP A 49 -12.42 -9.25 1.07
C ASP A 49 -11.63 -10.26 1.92
N ASP A 50 -11.32 -9.91 3.17
CA ASP A 50 -10.49 -10.67 4.12
C ASP A 50 -9.03 -10.88 3.68
N THR A 51 -8.59 -10.30 2.58
CA THR A 51 -7.17 -10.30 2.18
C THR A 51 -6.34 -9.50 3.18
N GLU A 52 -5.17 -10.01 3.54
CA GLU A 52 -4.20 -9.31 4.38
C GLU A 52 -3.09 -8.70 3.52
N VAL A 53 -2.81 -7.41 3.72
CA VAL A 53 -1.75 -6.67 3.03
C VAL A 53 -0.76 -6.16 4.08
N GLU A 54 0.52 -6.46 3.88
CA GLU A 54 1.62 -5.99 4.72
C GLU A 54 2.22 -4.70 4.14
N MET A 55 2.35 -3.66 4.98
CA MET A 55 2.97 -2.38 4.60
C MET A 55 3.77 -1.78 5.76
N TRP A 56 4.91 -1.16 5.43
CA TRP A 56 5.67 -0.35 6.38
C TRP A 56 5.07 1.05 6.51
N VAL A 57 4.60 1.40 7.70
CA VAL A 57 4.04 2.73 8.00
C VAL A 57 5.08 3.59 8.69
N MET A 58 5.52 4.67 8.05
CA MET A 58 6.64 5.52 8.51
C MET A 58 6.20 6.90 9.03
N GLN A 59 4.90 7.20 9.06
CA GLN A 59 4.39 8.54 9.32
C GLN A 59 3.28 8.55 10.37
N SER A 60 3.18 9.65 11.13
CA SER A 60 2.04 9.93 12.01
C SER A 60 0.75 10.13 11.20
N PRO A 61 -0.39 9.57 11.63
CA PRO A 61 -0.60 8.86 12.89
C PRO A 61 0.11 7.51 12.97
N TYR A 62 0.64 7.17 14.16
CA TYR A 62 1.23 5.85 14.38
C TYR A 62 0.15 4.78 14.31
N PRO A 63 0.40 3.66 13.59
CA PRO A 63 -0.60 2.62 13.40
C PRO A 63 -0.99 1.98 14.73
N LYS A 64 -2.29 1.76 14.93
CA LYS A 64 -2.82 0.97 16.05
C LYS A 64 -3.74 -0.11 15.51
N ILE A 65 -3.71 -1.27 16.17
CA ILE A 65 -4.64 -2.36 15.87
C ILE A 65 -6.08 -1.84 16.03
N GLY A 66 -6.92 -2.13 15.03
CA GLY A 66 -8.30 -1.67 14.96
C GLY A 66 -8.52 -0.33 14.24
N ASP A 67 -7.46 0.42 13.92
CA ASP A 67 -7.59 1.65 13.14
C ASP A 67 -8.24 1.35 11.77
N GLN A 68 -9.20 2.20 11.41
CA GLN A 68 -9.83 2.19 10.08
C GLN A 68 -9.01 3.09 9.15
N VAL A 69 -8.26 2.48 8.23
CA VAL A 69 -7.33 3.18 7.35
C VAL A 69 -7.87 3.19 5.92
N PRO A 70 -8.15 4.38 5.35
CA PRO A 70 -8.54 4.50 3.96
C PRO A 70 -7.33 4.23 3.07
N LEU A 71 -7.50 3.30 2.13
CA LEU A 71 -6.52 2.95 1.12
C LEU A 71 -7.03 3.35 -0.26
N ASN A 72 -6.19 4.04 -1.03
CA ASN A 72 -6.40 4.21 -2.46
C ASN A 72 -5.82 3.01 -3.19
N VAL A 73 -6.67 2.31 -3.94
CA VAL A 73 -6.32 1.13 -4.73
C VAL A 73 -6.28 1.53 -6.20
N GLU A 74 -5.11 1.40 -6.80
CA GLU A 74 -4.91 1.57 -8.24
C GLU A 74 -4.94 0.19 -8.89
N HIS A 75 -5.93 -0.03 -9.76
CA HIS A 75 -5.99 -1.22 -10.61
C HIS A 75 -5.20 -0.92 -11.88
N LEU A 76 -4.20 -1.73 -12.17
CA LEU A 76 -3.33 -1.57 -13.33
C LEU A 76 -3.82 -2.41 -14.51
N SER A 77 -3.49 -2.00 -15.74
CA SER A 77 -3.87 -2.71 -16.98
C SER A 77 -3.37 -4.17 -17.05
N ASN A 78 -2.36 -4.52 -16.25
CA ASN A 78 -1.81 -5.88 -16.14
C ASN A 78 -2.51 -6.76 -15.09
N GLY A 79 -3.59 -6.28 -14.47
CA GLY A 79 -4.35 -6.99 -13.43
C GLY A 79 -3.75 -6.90 -12.02
N LYS A 80 -2.60 -6.24 -11.83
CA LYS A 80 -2.03 -5.97 -10.50
C LYS A 80 -2.77 -4.82 -9.82
N LYS A 81 -2.74 -4.84 -8.48
CA LYS A 81 -3.26 -3.77 -7.63
C LYS A 81 -2.11 -3.11 -6.87
N VAL A 82 -2.14 -1.79 -6.76
CA VAL A 82 -1.23 -1.02 -5.91
C VAL A 82 -2.05 -0.36 -4.82
N TYR A 83 -1.62 -0.55 -3.56
CA TYR A 83 -2.29 -0.02 -2.38
C TYR A 83 -1.49 1.16 -1.84
N ARG A 84 -2.15 2.28 -1.56
CA ARG A 84 -1.54 3.46 -0.96
C ARG A 84 -2.41 3.96 0.18
N ILE A 85 -1.80 4.25 1.32
CA ILE A 85 -2.51 4.86 2.45
C ILE A 85 -2.91 6.29 2.09
N ASP A 86 -4.19 6.63 2.28
CA ASP A 86 -4.68 8.01 2.19
C ASP A 86 -4.53 8.68 3.58
N TYR A 87 -3.33 9.19 3.85
CA TYR A 87 -3.02 9.86 5.12
C TYR A 87 -3.89 11.10 5.38
N THR A 88 -4.50 11.70 4.35
CA THR A 88 -5.39 12.86 4.53
C THR A 88 -6.73 12.48 5.14
N LYS A 89 -7.14 11.21 4.98
CA LYS A 89 -8.41 10.67 5.48
C LYS A 89 -8.24 9.69 6.62
N TRP A 90 -7.02 9.28 6.95
CA TRP A 90 -6.77 8.43 8.10
C TRP A 90 -7.07 9.19 9.39
N ARG A 91 -8.23 8.88 9.97
CA ARG A 91 -8.62 9.36 11.29
C ARG A 91 -8.19 8.33 12.33
N LEU A 92 -7.46 8.79 13.34
CA LEU A 92 -7.12 7.99 14.50
C LEU A 92 -8.40 7.39 15.10
N GLY A 93 -8.38 6.09 15.43
CA GLY A 93 -9.43 5.51 16.25
C GLY A 93 -9.50 6.25 17.58
N THR A 94 -10.63 6.92 17.84
CA THR A 94 -11.00 7.36 19.19
C THR A 94 -11.35 6.12 19.99
N ASN A 95 -10.38 5.55 20.69
CA ASN A 95 -10.68 4.55 21.72
C ASN A 95 -11.14 5.29 22.99
N ASN A 96 -12.38 5.00 23.41
CA ASN A 96 -12.87 5.21 24.78
C ASN A 96 -12.12 4.32 25.77
#